data_AF-A0A969USG6-F1
#
_entry.id   AF-A0A969USG6-F1
#
_cell.length_a   1.000
_cell.length_b   1.000
_cell.length_c   1.000
_cell.angle_alpha   90.00
_cell.angle_beta   90.00
_cell.angle_gamma   90.00
#
_symmetry.space_group_name_H-M   'P 1'
#
loop_
_entity.id
_entity.type
_entity.pdbx_description
1 polymer ?
#
loop_
_entity_poly.entity_id
_entity_poly.type
_entity_poly.pdbx_seq_one_letter_code
_entity_poly.pdbx_strand_id
1 'polypeptide(L)'
;MNVRQTMQKILEITEINVAILESFPVQLQVTVLGTVPSTGWSNPQLIPYSYVQAPPDGIYDFDFVATPPREISAQVISPIRARTILFQEGVKGIRVHASLNFKEFLLEPEDASCMETQAI
;
A
#
# COMPACT_ATOMS: atom_id res chain seq x y z
N MET A 1 -12.29 -31.88 -0.97
CA MET A 1 -12.69 -30.52 -1.40
C MET A 1 -11.43 -29.70 -1.68
N ASN A 2 -11.17 -29.29 -2.92
CA ASN A 2 -10.06 -28.37 -3.22
C ASN A 2 -10.55 -26.94 -2.98
N VAL A 3 -10.22 -26.38 -1.82
CA VAL A 3 -10.38 -24.95 -1.56
C VAL A 3 -9.46 -24.22 -2.54
N ARG A 4 -10.04 -23.47 -3.48
CA ARG A 4 -9.27 -22.53 -4.29
C ARG A 4 -8.75 -21.48 -3.32
N GLN A 5 -7.44 -21.44 -3.08
CA GLN A 5 -6.83 -20.34 -2.33
C GLN A 5 -7.01 -19.07 -3.14
N THR A 6 -8.03 -18.30 -2.81
CA THR A 6 -8.22 -16.95 -3.32
C THR A 6 -7.36 -16.02 -2.47
N MET A 7 -6.70 -15.04 -3.11
CA MET A 7 -6.01 -13.99 -2.37
C MET A 7 -7.02 -13.26 -1.49
N GLN A 8 -6.65 -13.04 -0.23
CA GLN A 8 -7.48 -12.33 0.74
C GLN A 8 -6.77 -11.07 1.21
N LYS A 9 -7.53 -10.04 1.56
CA LYS A 9 -6.97 -8.84 2.19
C LYS A 9 -6.35 -9.21 3.54
N ILE A 10 -5.26 -8.55 3.89
CA ILE A 10 -4.62 -8.72 5.20
C ILE A 10 -5.51 -8.16 6.32
N LEU A 11 -5.14 -8.40 7.58
CA LEU A 11 -5.93 -7.96 8.73
C LEU A 11 -5.96 -6.43 8.80
N GLU A 12 -4.81 -5.82 9.00
CA GLU A 12 -4.61 -4.39 9.18
C GLU A 12 -3.24 -3.95 8.66
N ILE A 13 -3.13 -2.66 8.33
CA ILE A 13 -1.89 -2.04 7.90
C ILE A 13 -1.30 -1.30 9.08
N THR A 14 -0.07 -1.64 9.43
CA THR A 14 0.67 -0.99 10.51
C THR A 14 1.36 0.27 9.98
N GLU A 15 2.10 0.15 8.88
CA GLU A 15 2.95 1.22 8.37
C GLU A 15 3.09 1.18 6.85
N ILE A 16 3.20 2.37 6.26
CA ILE A 16 3.48 2.56 4.85
C ILE A 16 4.78 3.35 4.77
N ASN A 17 5.79 2.76 4.15
CA ASN A 17 7.07 3.38 3.87
C ASN A 17 7.21 3.59 2.38
N VAL A 18 7.46 4.82 1.98
CA VAL A 18 7.67 5.15 0.58
C VAL A 18 9.06 5.72 0.41
N ALA A 19 9.82 5.18 -0.53
CA ALA A 19 11.17 5.60 -0.84
C ALA A 19 11.28 5.96 -2.31
N ILE A 20 11.81 7.14 -2.59
CA ILE A 20 12.14 7.58 -3.95
C ILE A 20 13.47 6.94 -4.32
N LEU A 21 13.48 6.21 -5.43
CA LEU A 21 14.69 5.63 -6.02
C LEU A 21 15.14 6.53 -7.16
N GLU A 22 16.29 7.15 -7.00
CA GLU A 22 16.98 7.98 -7.99
C GLU A 22 17.58 7.12 -9.13
N SER A 23 16.71 6.43 -9.85
CA SER A 23 17.03 5.69 -11.07
C SER A 23 16.65 6.50 -12.31
N PHE A 24 17.13 6.08 -13.48
CA PHE A 24 16.69 6.61 -14.78
C PHE A 24 15.91 5.52 -15.52
N PRO A 25 14.56 5.54 -15.54
CA PRO A 25 13.63 6.56 -14.99
C PRO A 25 13.43 6.47 -13.47
N VAL A 26 12.97 7.57 -12.85
CA VAL A 26 12.80 7.68 -11.39
C VAL A 26 11.71 6.72 -10.92
N GLN A 27 12.04 5.90 -9.91
CA GLN A 27 11.16 4.86 -9.40
C GLN A 27 10.73 5.20 -7.98
N LEU A 28 9.57 4.70 -7.60
CA LEU A 28 8.90 4.94 -6.34
C LEU A 28 8.70 3.58 -5.69
N GLN A 29 9.49 3.31 -4.66
CA GLN A 29 9.44 2.05 -3.93
C GLN A 29 8.47 2.20 -2.77
N VAL A 30 7.35 1.51 -2.86
CA VAL A 30 6.36 1.46 -1.79
C VAL A 30 6.51 0.15 -1.03
N THR A 31 6.76 0.27 0.26
CA THR A 31 6.86 -0.84 1.21
C THR A 31 5.74 -0.72 2.23
N VAL A 32 4.85 -1.68 2.25
CA VAL A 32 3.74 -1.71 3.21
C VAL A 32 3.96 -2.83 4.21
N LEU A 33 3.85 -2.48 5.49
CA LEU A 33 3.86 -3.41 6.60
C LEU A 33 2.46 -3.52 7.17
N GLY A 34 2.03 -4.76 7.41
CA GLY A 34 0.77 -5.04 8.07
C GLY A 34 0.83 -6.32 8.86
N THR A 35 -0.32 -6.76 9.35
CA THR A 35 -0.44 -8.01 10.09
C THR A 35 -1.52 -8.89 9.49
N VAL A 36 -1.40 -10.20 9.73
CA VAL A 36 -2.37 -11.22 9.32
C VAL A 36 -2.87 -11.97 10.55
N PRO A 37 -4.12 -12.46 10.56
CA PRO A 37 -4.71 -13.10 11.75
C PRO A 37 -4.18 -14.52 12.00
N SER A 38 -3.37 -15.07 11.10
CA SER A 38 -2.85 -16.44 11.19
C SER A 38 -1.44 -16.52 10.66
N THR A 39 -0.68 -17.52 11.09
CA THR A 39 0.64 -17.81 10.54
C THR A 39 0.52 -18.54 9.21
N GLY A 40 1.52 -18.45 8.33
CA GLY A 40 1.56 -19.22 7.07
C GLY A 40 0.97 -18.50 5.84
N TRP A 41 0.60 -17.23 5.98
CA TRP A 41 0.28 -16.39 4.84
C TRP A 41 1.51 -16.22 3.94
N SER A 42 1.31 -16.35 2.64
CA SER A 42 2.38 -16.32 1.65
C SER A 42 1.99 -15.44 0.47
N ASN A 43 2.98 -15.05 -0.33
CA ASN A 43 2.77 -14.25 -1.54
C ASN A 43 2.01 -12.92 -1.27
N PRO A 44 2.55 -12.04 -0.41
CA PRO A 44 1.98 -10.71 -0.21
C PRO A 44 2.12 -9.88 -1.48
N GLN A 45 0.99 -9.34 -1.96
CA GLN A 45 0.92 -8.53 -3.15
C GLN A 45 0.13 -7.26 -2.88
N LEU A 46 0.64 -6.16 -3.44
CA LEU A 46 -0.07 -4.89 -3.51
C LEU A 46 -0.66 -4.81 -4.91
N ILE A 47 -1.98 -4.91 -4.99
CA ILE A 47 -2.70 -4.79 -6.27
C ILE A 47 -3.05 -3.31 -6.44
N PRO A 48 -2.42 -2.58 -7.38
CA PRO A 48 -2.85 -1.24 -7.71
C PRO A 48 -4.26 -1.28 -8.27
N TYR A 49 -5.09 -0.34 -7.85
CA TYR A 49 -6.38 -0.12 -8.50
C TYR A 49 -6.12 0.45 -9.89
N SER A 50 -6.59 -0.27 -10.92
CA SER A 50 -6.39 0.15 -12.31
C SER A 50 -7.38 1.27 -12.61
N TYR A 51 -6.90 2.50 -12.55
CA TYR A 51 -7.67 3.67 -12.94
C TYR A 51 -7.66 3.81 -14.47
N VAL A 52 -8.85 3.93 -15.08
CA VAL A 52 -8.99 4.22 -16.52
C VAL A 52 -8.38 5.59 -16.87
N GLN A 53 -8.36 6.50 -15.88
CA GLN A 53 -7.81 7.84 -16.00
C GLN A 53 -7.05 8.16 -14.72
N ALA A 54 -5.80 8.63 -14.85
CA ALA A 54 -5.00 9.00 -13.69
C ALA A 54 -5.78 9.99 -12.81
N PRO A 55 -5.94 9.73 -11.50
CA PRO A 55 -6.69 10.62 -10.63
C PRO A 55 -6.04 12.01 -10.63
N PRO A 56 -6.82 13.10 -10.77
CA PRO A 56 -6.27 14.46 -10.78
C PRO A 56 -5.58 14.83 -9.46
N ASP A 57 -5.98 14.16 -8.37
CA ASP A 57 -5.36 14.27 -7.04
C ASP A 57 -4.02 13.53 -6.92
N GLY A 58 -3.64 12.67 -7.89
CA GLY A 58 -2.39 11.91 -7.86
C GLY A 58 -2.30 10.86 -6.73
N ILE A 59 -3.41 10.54 -6.07
CA ILE A 59 -3.49 9.53 -5.02
C ILE A 59 -3.87 8.19 -5.65
N TYR A 60 -3.03 7.18 -5.49
CA TYR A 60 -3.26 5.85 -6.04
C TYR A 60 -3.71 4.88 -4.96
N ASP A 61 -4.81 4.20 -5.20
CA ASP A 61 -5.33 3.18 -4.29
C ASP A 61 -4.70 1.80 -4.59
N PHE A 62 -4.41 1.07 -3.52
CA PHE A 62 -3.80 -0.25 -3.54
C PHE A 62 -4.55 -1.16 -2.58
N ASP A 63 -4.79 -2.39 -3.00
CA ASP A 63 -5.27 -3.45 -2.12
C ASP A 63 -4.10 -4.30 -1.65
N PHE A 64 -3.93 -4.41 -0.33
CA PHE A 64 -2.96 -5.32 0.25
C PHE A 64 -3.61 -6.70 0.43
N VAL A 65 -3.29 -7.59 -0.50
CA VAL A 65 -3.73 -8.97 -0.48
C VAL A 65 -2.57 -9.93 -0.24
N ALA A 66 -2.88 -11.09 0.34
CA ALA A 66 -1.95 -12.18 0.51
C ALA A 66 -2.69 -13.51 0.40
N THR A 67 -1.94 -14.59 0.17
CA THR A 67 -2.52 -15.93 0.05
C THR A 67 -2.59 -16.58 1.43
N PRO A 68 -3.79 -16.91 1.94
CA PRO A 68 -3.95 -17.55 3.24
C PRO A 68 -3.41 -19.00 3.18
N PRO A 69 -2.93 -19.59 4.28
CA PRO A 69 -2.42 -20.97 4.31
C PRO A 69 -3.52 -22.01 3.98
N ARG A 70 -3.15 -23.15 3.37
CA ARG A 70 -4.11 -24.27 3.10
C ARG A 70 -4.42 -25.09 4.34
N GLU A 71 -3.44 -25.21 5.23
CA GLU A 71 -3.54 -26.05 6.42
C GLU A 71 -4.01 -25.26 7.63
N ILE A 72 -4.54 -25.99 8.62
CA ILE A 72 -4.93 -25.46 9.92
C ILE A 72 -3.71 -24.77 10.53
N SER A 73 -3.69 -23.44 10.46
CA SER A 73 -2.56 -22.65 10.92
C SER A 73 -2.87 -22.08 12.29
N ALA A 74 -1.81 -21.82 13.06
CA ALA A 74 -1.96 -21.16 14.34
C ALA A 74 -2.60 -19.78 14.12
N GLN A 75 -3.65 -19.47 14.90
CA GLN A 75 -4.27 -18.15 14.94
C GLN A 75 -3.38 -17.17 15.72
N VAL A 76 -2.19 -16.92 15.18
CA VAL A 76 -1.20 -16.02 15.74
C VAL A 76 -1.02 -14.86 14.78
N ILE A 77 -1.20 -13.65 15.30
CA ILE A 77 -1.02 -12.42 14.55
C ILE A 77 0.43 -12.35 14.09
N SER A 78 0.64 -12.45 12.78
CA SER A 78 1.99 -12.49 12.19
C SER A 78 2.21 -11.24 11.34
N PRO A 79 3.39 -10.60 11.40
CA PRO A 79 3.70 -9.46 10.56
C PRO A 79 3.91 -9.90 9.11
N ILE A 80 3.43 -9.08 8.17
CA ILE A 80 3.58 -9.31 6.72
C ILE A 80 4.06 -8.04 6.04
N ARG A 81 4.93 -8.20 5.04
CA ARG A 81 5.52 -7.10 4.29
C ARG A 81 5.32 -7.32 2.79
N ALA A 82 4.78 -6.32 2.13
CA ALA A 82 4.73 -6.23 0.67
C ALA A 82 5.63 -5.09 0.20
N ARG A 83 6.29 -5.30 -0.94
CA ARG A 83 7.07 -4.26 -1.63
C ARG A 83 6.61 -4.20 -3.07
N THR A 84 6.33 -3.01 -3.56
CA THR A 84 6.04 -2.74 -4.96
C THR A 84 6.89 -1.58 -5.46
N ILE A 85 7.14 -1.55 -6.76
CA ILE A 85 7.85 -0.46 -7.43
C ILE A 85 6.88 0.11 -8.46
N LEU A 86 6.69 1.41 -8.41
CA LEU A 86 5.89 2.18 -9.35
C LEU A 86 6.69 3.35 -9.91
N PHE A 87 6.21 3.93 -10.99
CA PHE A 87 6.82 5.13 -11.58
C PHE A 87 6.35 6.35 -10.78
N GLN A 88 7.25 7.31 -10.53
CA GLN A 88 6.95 8.54 -9.78
C GLN A 88 6.01 9.50 -10.52
N GLU A 89 5.79 9.28 -11.82
CA GLU A 89 5.17 10.27 -12.70
C GLU A 89 3.73 10.57 -12.26
N GLY A 90 3.54 11.70 -11.58
CA GLY A 90 2.23 12.18 -11.12
C GLY A 90 1.69 11.50 -9.85
N VAL A 91 2.51 10.75 -9.10
CA VAL A 91 2.09 10.14 -7.83
C VAL A 91 2.30 11.15 -6.69
N LYS A 92 1.20 11.71 -6.20
CA LYS A 92 1.17 12.61 -5.01
C LYS A 92 0.89 11.86 -3.71
N GLY A 93 0.35 10.65 -3.79
CA GLY A 93 0.08 9.84 -2.61
C GLY A 93 -0.32 8.42 -2.95
N ILE A 94 -0.37 7.59 -1.93
CA ILE A 94 -0.84 6.22 -2.02
C ILE A 94 -1.84 5.95 -0.90
N ARG A 95 -2.89 5.21 -1.21
CA ARG A 95 -3.85 4.72 -0.24
C ARG A 95 -3.84 3.22 -0.29
N VAL A 96 -3.64 2.57 0.85
CA VAL A 96 -3.62 1.10 0.93
C VAL A 96 -4.80 0.63 1.75
N HIS A 97 -5.58 -0.30 1.20
CA HIS A 97 -6.75 -0.90 1.83
C HIS A 97 -6.42 -2.30 2.37
N ALA A 98 -6.80 -2.53 3.64
CA ALA A 98 -6.81 -3.83 4.30
C ALA A 98 -8.24 -4.20 4.70
N SER A 99 -8.40 -5.33 5.41
CA SER A 99 -9.72 -5.82 5.84
C SER A 99 -10.33 -4.95 6.93
N LEU A 100 -9.54 -4.57 7.93
CA LEU A 100 -10.01 -3.80 9.10
C LEU A 100 -9.77 -2.30 8.97
N ASN A 101 -8.80 -1.88 8.17
CA ASN A 101 -8.37 -0.48 8.11
C ASN A 101 -7.86 -0.12 6.71
N PHE A 102 -7.72 1.16 6.45
CA PHE A 102 -7.04 1.69 5.28
C PHE A 102 -6.12 2.81 5.75
N LYS A 103 -4.94 2.89 5.14
CA LYS A 103 -3.97 3.91 5.48
C LYS A 103 -3.57 4.66 4.23
N GLU A 104 -3.65 5.98 4.30
CA GLU A 104 -3.17 6.85 3.24
C GLU A 104 -1.83 7.46 3.63
N PHE A 105 -0.98 7.60 2.62
CA PHE A 105 0.32 8.22 2.74
C PHE A 105 0.43 9.23 1.61
N LEU A 106 0.44 10.51 1.98
CA LEU A 106 0.72 11.60 1.06
C LEU A 106 2.23 11.77 0.95
N LEU A 107 2.73 11.76 -0.28
CA LEU A 107 4.05 12.29 -0.58
C LEU A 107 3.84 13.80 -0.65
N GLU A 108 3.84 14.47 0.51
CA GLU A 108 3.74 15.93 0.53
C GLU A 108 4.80 16.49 -0.43
N PRO A 109 4.42 17.24 -1.47
CA PRO A 109 5.38 18.14 -2.08
C PRO A 109 5.63 19.23 -1.04
N GLU A 110 6.89 19.51 -0.72
CA GLU A 110 7.30 20.58 0.20
C GLU A 110 6.91 22.01 -0.27
N ASP A 111 5.91 22.18 -1.14
CA ASP A 111 5.49 23.47 -1.70
C ASP A 111 3.99 23.72 -1.52
N ALA A 112 3.61 24.01 -0.27
CA ALA A 112 2.49 24.90 0.04
C ALA A 112 2.92 25.99 1.04
N SER A 113 4.16 26.50 0.90
CA SER A 113 4.51 27.83 1.37
C SER A 113 4.19 28.83 0.26
N CYS A 114 2.92 29.19 0.09
CA CYS A 114 2.61 30.44 -0.58
C CYS A 114 1.27 31.00 -0.10
N MET A 115 1.40 32.15 0.56
CA MET A 115 0.37 33.17 0.83
C MET A 115 -0.47 32.99 2.09
N GLU A 116 0.01 33.57 3.18
CA GLU A 116 -0.79 34.58 3.89
C GLU A 116 0.13 35.71 4.35
N THR A 117 0.27 36.76 3.53
CA THR A 117 0.70 38.07 4.03
C THR A 117 -0.42 38.56 4.94
N GLN A 118 -0.24 38.43 6.24
CA GLN A 118 -1.13 39.02 7.21
C GLN A 118 -0.76 40.51 7.32
N ALA A 119 -1.47 41.32 6.53
CA ALA A 119 -1.47 42.78 6.66
C ALA A 119 -2.76 43.21 7.34
N ILE A 120 -2.71 43.49 8.64
CA ILE A 120 -3.42 44.61 9.31
C ILE A 120 -2.57 45.08 10.48
#